data_AF-A0A564WJC3-F1
#
_entry.id   AF-A0A564WJC3-F1
#
_cell.length_a   1.000
_cell.length_b   1.000
_cell.length_c   1.000
_cell.angle_alpha   90.00
_cell.angle_beta   90.00
_cell.angle_gamma   90.00
#
_symmetry.space_group_name_H-M   'P 1'
#
loop_
_entity.id
_entity.type
_entity.pdbx_description
1 polymer ?
#
loop_
_entity_poly.entity_id
_entity_poly.type
_entity_poly.pdbx_seq_one_letter_code
_entity_poly.pdbx_strand_id
1 'polypeptide(L)'
;MIIKIYRLENWLYNHHLKVFALIIKMIIRVMFSAVIPPSVSIGEGTFITYHGLGVVIHKNVVIGKNCCIRQHVTIAGGRGGGFLQ
;
A
#
# COMPACT_ATOMS: atom_id res chain seq x y z
N MET A 1 6.37 2.16 -10.35
CA MET A 1 5.82 0.82 -10.72
C MET A 1 4.71 0.38 -9.78
N ILE A 2 4.96 0.33 -8.47
CA ILE A 2 4.00 -0.19 -7.48
C ILE A 2 2.67 0.56 -7.42
N ILE A 3 2.65 1.88 -7.67
CA ILE A 3 1.40 2.66 -7.72
C ILE A 3 0.48 2.26 -8.88
N LYS A 4 1.03 1.80 -10.01
CA LYS A 4 0.20 1.32 -11.12
C LYS A 4 -0.47 0.00 -10.76
N ILE A 5 0.29 -0.91 -10.13
CA ILE A 5 -0.21 -2.19 -9.62
C ILE A 5 -1.27 -1.94 -8.54
N TYR A 6 -1.02 -0.99 -7.64
CA TYR A 6 -1.96 -0.57 -6.61
C TYR A 6 -3.27 -0.04 -7.19
N ARG A 7 -3.20 0.84 -8.21
CA ARG A 7 -4.40 1.36 -8.88
C ARG A 7 -5.19 0.25 -9.57
N LEU A 8 -4.50 -0.73 -10.15
CA LEU A 8 -5.12 -1.92 -10.72
C LEU A 8 -5.78 -2.78 -9.62
N GLU A 9 -5.10 -3.04 -8.51
CA GLU A 9 -5.65 -3.77 -7.36
C GLU A 9 -6.91 -3.09 -6.79
N ASN A 10 -6.88 -1.77 -6.62
CA ASN A 10 -8.04 -0.99 -6.17
C ASN A 10 -9.20 -1.08 -7.17
N TRP A 11 -8.92 -1.05 -8.47
CA TRP A 11 -9.94 -1.24 -9.49
C TRP A 11 -10.56 -2.65 -9.47
N LEU A 12 -9.74 -3.70 -9.33
CA LEU A 12 -10.20 -5.08 -9.17
C LEU A 12 -11.00 -5.28 -7.88
N TYR A 13 -10.58 -4.64 -6.79
CA TYR A 13 -11.27 -4.71 -5.50
C TYR A 13 -12.68 -4.12 -5.59
N ASN A 14 -12.85 -3.00 -6.32
CA ASN A 14 -14.15 -2.39 -6.58
C ASN A 14 -15.06 -3.24 -7.49
N HIS A 15 -14.48 -4.12 -8.33
CA HIS A 15 -15.23 -5.05 -9.18
C HIS A 15 -15.55 -6.40 -8.48
N HIS A 16 -15.53 -6.45 -7.15
CA HIS A 16 -15.81 -7.64 -6.33
C HIS A 16 -14.87 -8.84 -6.51
N LEU A 17 -13.74 -8.69 -7.23
CA LEU A 17 -12.74 -9.74 -7.45
C LEU A 17 -11.74 -9.85 -6.29
N LYS A 18 -12.27 -10.07 -5.07
CA LYS A 18 -11.49 -10.10 -3.82
C LYS A 18 -10.40 -11.19 -3.82
N VAL A 19 -10.63 -12.32 -4.48
CA VAL A 19 -9.68 -13.44 -4.55
C VAL A 19 -8.42 -13.05 -5.33
N PHE A 20 -8.58 -12.40 -6.49
CA PHE A 20 -7.46 -11.92 -7.30
C PHE A 20 -6.66 -10.81 -6.60
N ALA A 21 -7.36 -9.89 -5.93
CA ALA A 21 -6.70 -8.86 -5.12
C ALA A 21 -5.84 -9.48 -4.00
N LEU A 22 -6.31 -10.57 -3.38
CA LEU A 22 -5.55 -11.26 -2.32
C LEU A 22 -4.26 -11.92 -2.85
N ILE A 23 -4.33 -12.53 -4.03
CA ILE A 23 -3.17 -13.15 -4.69
C ILE A 23 -2.14 -12.07 -5.04
N ILE A 24 -2.57 -10.97 -5.67
CA ILE A 24 -1.70 -9.84 -6.01
C ILE A 24 -1.05 -9.25 -4.76
N LYS A 25 -1.82 -9.08 -3.68
CA LYS A 25 -1.30 -8.61 -2.39
C LYS A 25 -0.23 -9.53 -1.81
N MET A 26 -0.40 -10.85 -1.90
CA MET A 26 0.61 -11.80 -1.44
C MET A 26 1.88 -11.72 -2.28
N ILE A 27 1.76 -11.60 -3.60
CA ILE A 27 2.91 -11.44 -4.51
C ILE A 27 3.67 -10.14 -4.17
N ILE A 28 2.95 -9.02 -3.97
CA ILE A 28 3.57 -7.75 -3.58
C ILE A 28 4.30 -7.87 -2.24
N ARG A 29 3.69 -8.56 -1.27
CA ARG A 29 4.28 -8.79 0.04
C ARG A 29 5.57 -9.61 -0.05
N VAL A 30 5.61 -10.66 -0.87
CA VAL A 30 6.80 -11.51 -1.00
C VAL A 30 7.89 -10.80 -1.81
N MET A 31 7.55 -10.15 -2.92
CA MET A 31 8.54 -9.54 -3.81
C MET A 31 9.08 -8.20 -3.31
N PHE A 32 8.23 -7.34 -2.74
CA PHE A 32 8.61 -5.99 -2.35
C PHE A 32 8.68 -5.80 -0.83
N SER A 33 8.38 -6.84 -0.03
CA SER A 33 8.20 -6.72 1.43
C SER A 33 7.28 -5.55 1.80
N ALA A 34 6.32 -5.25 0.92
CA ALA A 34 5.45 -4.10 1.03
C ALA A 34 4.01 -4.54 1.34
N VAL A 35 3.31 -3.76 2.16
CA VAL A 35 1.90 -4.01 2.47
C VAL A 35 1.13 -2.74 2.16
N ILE A 36 0.39 -2.77 1.05
CA ILE A 36 -0.45 -1.65 0.62
C ILE A 36 -1.85 -2.22 0.33
N PRO A 37 -2.83 -2.04 1.23
CA PRO A 37 -4.18 -2.53 1.01
C PRO A 37 -4.95 -1.62 0.03
N PRO A 38 -5.88 -2.18 -0.77
CA PRO A 38 -6.59 -1.45 -1.82
C PRO A 38 -7.53 -0.35 -1.29
N SER A 39 -7.83 -0.37 0.02
CA SER A 39 -8.66 0.63 0.69
C SER A 39 -7.94 1.98 0.90
N VAL A 40 -6.65 2.08 0.63
CA VAL A 40 -5.87 3.31 0.86
C VAL A 40 -6.21 4.36 -0.18
N SER A 41 -6.43 5.60 0.24
CA SER A 41 -6.60 6.68 -0.73
C SER A 41 -5.24 7.28 -1.03
N ILE A 42 -4.75 7.17 -2.27
CA ILE A 42 -3.49 7.78 -2.71
C ILE A 42 -3.79 8.91 -3.67
N GLY A 43 -3.45 10.14 -3.28
CA GLY A 43 -3.59 11.32 -4.11
C GLY A 43 -2.76 11.27 -5.39
N GLU A 44 -3.19 12.03 -6.39
CA GLU A 44 -2.48 12.18 -7.65
C GLU A 44 -1.11 12.84 -7.48
N GLY A 45 -0.16 12.49 -8.35
CA GLY A 45 1.22 12.99 -8.29
C GLY A 45 2.08 12.36 -7.18
N THR A 46 1.50 11.49 -6.36
CA THR A 46 2.26 10.73 -5.34
C THR A 46 3.06 9.61 -5.99
N PHE A 47 4.32 9.45 -5.56
CA PHE A 47 5.20 8.39 -6.01
C PHE A 47 5.90 7.67 -4.85
N ILE A 48 6.05 6.35 -4.99
CA ILE A 48 6.79 5.50 -4.07
C ILE A 48 8.12 5.17 -4.73
N THR A 49 9.22 5.54 -4.08
CA THR A 49 10.58 5.28 -4.59
C THR A 49 11.00 3.84 -4.30
N TYR A 50 12.04 3.37 -5.01
CA TYR A 50 12.60 2.02 -4.85
C TYR A 50 11.55 0.89 -4.88
N HIS A 51 10.54 1.03 -5.73
CA HIS A 51 9.44 0.07 -5.88
C HIS A 51 8.61 -0.19 -4.62
N GLY A 52 8.78 0.60 -3.55
CA GLY A 52 8.07 0.40 -2.29
C GLY A 52 8.69 -0.64 -1.37
N LEU A 53 10.00 -0.92 -1.52
CA LEU A 53 10.72 -1.85 -0.66
C LEU A 53 10.49 -1.55 0.83
N GLY A 54 9.90 -2.51 1.54
CA GLY A 54 9.67 -2.44 2.98
C GLY A 54 8.65 -1.39 3.42
N VAL A 55 7.78 -0.91 2.51
CA VAL A 55 6.76 0.08 2.85
C VAL A 55 5.51 -0.60 3.40
N VAL A 56 5.07 -0.20 4.59
CA VAL A 56 3.88 -0.76 5.25
C VAL A 56 2.84 0.34 5.44
N ILE A 57 1.68 0.19 4.82
CA ILE A 57 0.59 1.19 4.88
C ILE A 57 -0.66 0.51 5.44
N HIS A 58 -1.25 1.11 6.46
CA HIS A 58 -2.49 0.62 7.04
C HIS A 58 -3.71 0.93 6.16
N LYS A 59 -4.76 0.12 6.25
CA LYS A 59 -5.98 0.21 5.41
C LYS A 59 -6.78 1.51 5.52
N ASN A 60 -6.58 2.27 6.59
CA ASN A 60 -7.31 3.52 6.86
C ASN A 60 -6.48 4.77 6.50
N VAL A 61 -5.38 4.59 5.76
CA VAL A 61 -4.47 5.69 5.43
C VAL A 61 -5.02 6.48 4.23
N VAL A 62 -4.95 7.81 4.33
CA VAL A 62 -5.20 8.75 3.25
C VAL A 62 -3.92 9.53 3.00
N ILE A 63 -3.33 9.33 1.82
CA ILE A 63 -2.14 10.05 1.35
C ILE A 63 -2.59 11.19 0.44
N GLY A 64 -2.08 12.39 0.69
CA GLY A 64 -2.36 13.58 -0.10
C GLY A 64 -1.80 13.53 -1.53
N LYS A 65 -1.92 14.66 -2.23
CA LYS A 65 -1.36 14.86 -3.57
C LYS A 65 0.13 15.20 -3.50
N ASN A 66 0.90 14.82 -4.53
CA ASN A 66 2.32 15.12 -4.66
C ASN A 66 3.20 14.66 -3.49
N CYS A 67 2.86 13.54 -2.86
CA CYS A 67 3.67 12.98 -1.78
C CYS A 67 4.79 12.09 -2.32
N CYS A 68 5.94 12.08 -1.64
CA CYS A 68 7.05 11.16 -1.93
C CYS A 68 7.22 10.20 -0.76
N ILE A 69 7.00 8.91 -1.01
CA ILE A 69 7.16 7.85 -0.01
C ILE A 69 8.43 7.06 -0.34
N ARG A 70 9.33 6.94 0.64
CA ARG A 70 10.60 6.21 0.51
C ARG A 70 10.52 4.78 1.05
N GLN A 71 11.58 4.02 0.82
CA GLN A 71 11.75 2.67 1.35
C GLN A 71 11.69 2.64 2.88
N HIS A 72 11.26 1.52 3.46
CA HIS A 72 11.12 1.30 4.91
C HIS A 72 10.20 2.30 5.65
N VAL A 73 9.31 2.98 4.93
CA VAL A 73 8.31 3.84 5.58
C VAL A 73 7.13 2.99 6.05
N THR A 74 6.78 3.14 7.33
CA THR A 74 5.58 2.55 7.91
C THR A 74 4.56 3.63 8.26
N ILE A 75 3.39 3.59 7.64
CA ILE A 75 2.23 4.43 7.96
C ILE A 75 1.22 3.56 8.71
N ALA A 76 1.35 3.56 10.03
CA ALA A 76 0.44 2.83 10.91
C ALA A 76 -0.88 3.61 11.08
N GLY A 77 -2.00 2.89 11.20
CA GLY A 77 -3.27 3.47 11.62
C GLY A 77 -3.26 3.68 13.13
N GLY A 78 -3.81 4.80 13.60
CA GLY A 78 -3.89 5.14 15.01
C GLY A 78 -4.66 4.11 15.86
N ARG A 79 -3.92 3.12 16.35
CA ARG A 79 -3.97 2.52 17.69
C ARG A 79 -2.53 2.09 17.91
N GLY A 80 -1.78 2.87 18.69
CA GLY A 80 -0.37 2.62 18.98
C GLY A 80 -0.17 1.20 19.49
N GLY A 81 0.24 0.30 18.59
CA GLY A 81 0.72 -1.04 18.88
C GLY A 81 2.23 -1.08 18.69
N GLY A 82 2.93 -0.10 19.27
CA GLY A 82 4.34 -0.28 19.56
C GLY A 82 4.44 -1.27 20.71
N PHE A 83 4.43 -2.57 20.43
CA PHE A 83 4.99 -3.55 21.37
C PHE A 83 6.51 -3.49 21.25
N LEU A 84 7.07 -2.41 21.78
CA LEU A 84 8.29 -2.48 22.56
C LEU A 84 7.84 -2.64 24.01
N GLN A 85 7.60 -3.88 24.44
CA GLN A 85 7.84 -4.35 25.80
C GLN A 85 8.05 -5.86 25.76
#